data_AF-A0A978TPW6-F1
#
_entry.id   AF-A0A978TPW6-F1
#
_cell.length_a   1.000
_cell.length_b   1.000
_cell.length_c   1.000
_cell.angle_alpha   90.00
_cell.angle_beta   90.00
_cell.angle_gamma   90.00
#
_symmetry.space_group_name_H-M   'P 1'
#
loop_
_entity.id
_entity.type
_entity.pdbx_description
1 polymer ?
#
loop_
_entity_poly.entity_id
_entity_poly.type
_entity_poly.pdbx_seq_one_letter_code
_entity_poly.pdbx_strand_id
1 'polypeptide(L)'
;MFNSTRLIVDRFTERLHENYRRTYGSQKPHFPEIAVWAGRMALEQIATSDALYHNVEHTVCVTLVGQEILHGRHCLEGGVTPEDWLHFTIAALCHDIGYVKGICRLDNDAERLYASGVGDRCIALPTSATDASLTPYHVDR
;
A
#
# COMPACT_ATOMS: atom_id res chain seq x y z
N MET A 1 -15.67 7.87 19.31
CA MET A 1 -15.49 6.41 19.14
C MET A 1 -14.03 6.15 18.80
N PHE A 2 -13.38 5.13 19.35
CA PHE A 2 -11.97 4.81 19.10
C PHE A 2 -11.80 4.24 17.68
N ASN A 3 -10.81 4.73 16.93
CA ASN A 3 -10.48 4.25 15.58
C ASN A 3 -8.97 3.89 15.56
N SER A 4 -8.66 2.60 15.67
CA SER A 4 -7.29 2.08 15.69
C SER A 4 -6.57 2.33 14.37
N THR A 5 -7.25 2.14 13.23
CA THR A 5 -6.69 2.34 11.90
C THR A 5 -6.14 3.75 11.74
N ARG A 6 -6.89 4.77 12.15
CA ARG A 6 -6.44 6.17 12.10
C ARG A 6 -5.16 6.38 12.91
N LEU A 7 -5.08 5.82 14.11
CA LEU A 7 -3.89 5.94 14.96
C LEU A 7 -2.66 5.27 14.32
N ILE A 8 -2.85 4.10 13.69
CA ILE A 8 -1.80 3.40 12.97
C ILE A 8 -1.33 4.24 11.79
N VAL A 9 -2.25 4.72 10.95
CA VAL A 9 -1.93 5.55 9.78
C VAL A 9 -1.19 6.82 10.19
N ASP A 10 -1.66 7.54 11.21
CA ASP A 10 -1.01 8.78 11.67
C ASP A 10 0.44 8.50 12.13
N ARG A 11 0.65 7.49 12.97
CA ARG A 11 2.00 7.09 13.43
C ARG A 11 2.90 6.59 12.30
N PHE A 12 2.34 5.86 11.36
CA PHE A 12 3.07 5.38 10.20
C PHE A 12 3.54 6.54 9.30
N THR A 13 2.69 7.55 9.07
CA THR A 13 3.08 8.72 8.26
C THR A 13 4.19 9.55 8.92
N GLU A 14 4.17 9.69 10.25
CA GLU A 14 5.28 10.30 11.00
C GLU A 14 6.58 9.51 10.78
N ARG A 15 6.51 8.16 10.85
CA ARG A 15 7.67 7.29 10.63
C ARG A 15 8.24 7.39 9.22
N LEU A 16 7.39 7.49 8.19
CA LEU A 16 7.85 7.69 6.80
C LEU A 16 8.71 8.96 6.67
N HIS A 17 8.26 10.07 7.29
CA HIS A 17 9.02 11.32 7.33
C HIS A 17 10.37 11.18 8.03
N GLU A 18 10.36 10.56 9.22
CA GLU A 18 11.57 10.35 10.02
C GLU A 18 12.60 9.51 9.25
N ASN A 19 12.17 8.41 8.64
CA ASN A 19 13.03 7.51 7.87
C ASN A 19 13.64 8.19 6.65
N TYR A 20 12.85 9.00 5.93
CA TYR A 20 13.34 9.79 4.81
C TYR A 20 14.42 10.79 5.26
N ARG A 21 14.13 11.57 6.30
CA ARG A 21 15.06 12.57 6.84
C ARG A 21 16.35 11.94 7.37
N ARG A 22 16.24 10.76 8.00
CA ARG A 22 17.40 9.99 8.50
C ARG A 22 18.34 9.61 7.38
N THR A 23 17.81 9.24 6.21
CA THR A 23 18.58 8.71 5.09
C THR A 23 19.12 9.83 4.18
N TYR A 24 18.29 10.82 3.85
CA TYR A 24 18.57 11.81 2.81
C TYR A 24 18.69 13.25 3.32
N GLY A 25 18.43 13.50 4.61
CA GLY A 25 18.41 14.83 5.18
C GLY A 25 17.31 15.70 4.59
N SER A 26 17.67 16.87 4.05
CA SER A 26 16.75 17.84 3.44
C SER A 26 16.67 17.76 1.91
N GLN A 27 17.28 16.75 1.29
CA GLN A 27 17.20 16.55 -0.16
C GLN A 27 15.75 16.30 -0.57
N LYS A 28 15.33 16.87 -1.70
CA LYS A 28 13.98 16.69 -2.29
C LYS A 28 12.86 16.75 -1.22
N PRO A 29 12.67 17.89 -0.53
CA PRO A 29 11.82 17.98 0.66
C PRO A 29 10.33 17.64 0.43
N HIS A 30 9.88 17.63 -0.83
CA HIS A 30 8.51 17.26 -1.21
C HIS A 30 8.27 15.74 -1.27
N PHE A 31 9.32 14.91 -1.35
CA PHE A 31 9.17 13.46 -1.50
C PHE A 31 8.51 12.77 -0.30
N PRO A 32 8.89 13.05 0.97
CA PRO A 32 8.20 12.43 2.09
C PRO A 32 6.73 12.87 2.18
N GLU A 33 6.39 14.10 1.77
CA GLU A 33 5.00 14.55 1.71
C GLU A 33 4.17 13.75 0.67
N ILE A 34 4.76 13.47 -0.50
CA ILE A 34 4.12 12.62 -1.53
C ILE A 34 3.92 11.20 -0.98
N ALA A 35 4.93 10.64 -0.29
CA ALA A 35 4.82 9.32 0.31
C ALA A 35 3.75 9.27 1.41
N VAL A 36 3.61 10.32 2.23
CA VAL A 36 2.55 10.43 3.23
C VAL A 36 1.18 10.50 2.60
N TRP A 37 1.01 11.32 1.56
CA TRP A 37 -0.25 11.38 0.81
C TRP A 37 -0.62 10.02 0.22
N ALA A 38 0.33 9.36 -0.45
CA ALA A 38 0.13 8.03 -1.01
C ALA A 38 -0.21 7.00 0.09
N GLY A 39 0.47 7.09 1.25
CA GLY A 39 0.24 6.19 2.38
C GLY A 39 -1.16 6.34 2.97
N ARG A 40 -1.65 7.57 3.13
CA ARG A 40 -3.03 7.81 3.58
C ARG A 40 -4.03 7.26 2.57
N MET A 41 -3.84 7.57 1.29
CA MET A 41 -4.72 7.12 0.22
C MET A 41 -4.81 5.59 0.16
N ALA A 42 -3.67 4.90 0.08
CA ALA A 42 -3.63 3.44 0.01
C ALA A 42 -4.20 2.78 1.27
N LEU A 43 -3.79 3.22 2.47
CA LEU A 43 -4.23 2.58 3.72
C LEU A 43 -5.72 2.84 4.02
N GLU A 44 -6.29 3.97 3.58
CA GLU A 44 -7.73 4.22 3.69
C GLU A 44 -8.55 3.27 2.81
N GLN A 45 -8.06 2.91 1.61
CA GLN A 45 -8.72 1.89 0.78
C GLN A 45 -8.52 0.49 1.35
N ILE A 46 -7.30 0.14 1.76
CA ILE A 46 -7.02 -1.17 2.36
C ILE A 46 -7.83 -1.38 3.64
N ALA A 47 -8.12 -0.31 4.40
CA ALA A 47 -8.97 -0.36 5.58
C ALA A 47 -10.43 -0.76 5.30
N THR A 48 -10.91 -0.65 4.06
CA THR A 48 -12.25 -1.13 3.68
C THR A 48 -12.27 -2.61 3.35
N SER A 49 -11.10 -3.26 3.33
CA SER A 49 -10.98 -4.66 2.97
C SER A 49 -11.52 -5.60 4.05
N ASP A 50 -12.09 -6.73 3.62
CA ASP A 50 -12.44 -7.87 4.49
C ASP A 50 -11.39 -9.00 4.43
N ALA A 51 -10.20 -8.75 3.85
CA ALA A 51 -9.06 -9.65 3.92
C ALA A 51 -8.44 -9.65 5.33
N LEU A 52 -8.32 -10.84 5.94
CA LEU A 52 -7.86 -10.94 7.33
C LEU A 52 -6.35 -10.67 7.52
N TYR A 53 -5.54 -10.88 6.47
CA TYR A 53 -4.07 -10.74 6.53
C TYR A 53 -3.54 -9.59 5.68
N HIS A 54 -3.93 -9.48 4.42
CA HIS A 54 -3.52 -8.40 3.50
C HIS A 54 -4.28 -7.10 3.84
N ASN A 55 -3.97 -6.54 5.01
CA ASN A 55 -4.66 -5.44 5.65
C ASN A 55 -3.71 -4.28 5.96
N VAL A 56 -4.21 -3.25 6.65
CA VAL A 56 -3.47 -2.02 6.99
C VAL A 56 -2.18 -2.35 7.74
N GLU A 57 -2.24 -3.23 8.74
CA GLU A 57 -1.09 -3.63 9.55
C GLU A 57 -0.03 -4.34 8.71
N HIS A 58 -0.45 -5.22 7.79
CA HIS A 58 0.47 -5.89 6.86
C HIS A 58 1.17 -4.90 5.95
N THR A 59 0.43 -4.02 5.28
CA THR A 59 1.00 -3.02 4.37
C THR A 59 1.96 -2.07 5.08
N VAL A 60 1.62 -1.61 6.30
CA VAL A 60 2.52 -0.82 7.15
C VAL A 60 3.79 -1.59 7.46
N CYS A 61 3.68 -2.86 7.87
CA CYS A 61 4.83 -3.70 8.20
C CYS A 61 5.76 -3.88 7.00
N VAL A 62 5.22 -4.30 5.84
CA VAL A 62 5.99 -4.50 4.60
C VAL A 62 6.68 -3.21 4.18
N THR A 63 5.99 -2.08 4.24
CA THR A 63 6.57 -0.79 3.85
C THR A 63 7.73 -0.38 4.77
N LEU A 64 7.55 -0.49 6.10
CA LEU A 64 8.60 -0.12 7.05
C LEU A 64 9.82 -1.03 6.97
N VAL A 65 9.61 -2.35 6.86
CA VAL A 65 10.71 -3.31 6.68
C VAL A 65 11.44 -3.04 5.36
N GLY A 66 10.70 -2.76 4.29
CA GLY A 66 11.27 -2.40 2.99
C GLY A 66 12.14 -1.13 3.06
N GLN A 67 11.71 -0.12 3.81
CA GLN A 67 12.52 1.09 4.02
C GLN A 67 13.82 0.82 4.77
N GLU A 68 13.80 -0.05 5.77
CA GLU A 68 15.02 -0.44 6.50
C GLU A 68 15.98 -1.26 5.62
N ILE A 69 15.45 -2.11 4.73
CA ILE A 69 16.25 -2.84 3.73
C ILE A 69 16.91 -1.84 2.75
N LEU A 70 16.14 -0.89 2.21
CA LEU A 70 16.68 0.15 1.32
C LEU A 70 17.73 1.01 2.00
N HIS A 71 17.49 1.42 3.23
CA HIS A 71 18.45 2.17 4.03
C HIS A 71 19.74 1.36 4.24
N GLY A 72 19.63 0.08 4.62
CA GLY A 72 20.78 -0.80 4.76
C GLY A 72 21.60 -0.91 3.48
N ARG A 73 20.92 -1.07 2.32
CA ARG A 73 21.58 -1.07 1.01
C ARG A 73 22.26 0.26 0.72
N HIS A 74 21.61 1.40 0.97
CA HIS A 74 22.20 2.71 0.79
C HIS A 74 23.45 2.91 1.67
N CYS A 75 23.42 2.45 2.92
CA CYS A 75 24.57 2.54 3.82
C CYS A 75 25.75 1.64 3.40
N LEU A 76 25.47 0.45 2.87
CA LEU A 76 26.50 -0.53 2.51
C LEU A 76 27.08 -0.28 1.10
N GLU A 77 26.22 -0.02 0.13
CA GLU A 77 26.57 0.06 -1.30
C GLU A 77 26.47 1.48 -1.87
N GLY A 78 25.76 2.38 -1.20
CA GLY A 78 25.38 3.67 -1.77
C GLY A 78 24.33 3.54 -2.88
N GLY A 79 24.17 4.60 -3.67
CA GLY A 79 23.44 4.56 -4.95
C GLY A 79 21.91 4.53 -4.89
N VAL A 80 21.28 4.23 -3.75
CA VAL A 80 19.82 4.35 -3.60
C VAL A 80 19.45 5.83 -3.51
N THR A 81 18.87 6.39 -4.57
CA THR A 81 18.51 7.81 -4.66
C THR A 81 17.19 8.11 -3.93
N PRO A 82 16.88 9.39 -3.61
CA PRO A 82 15.56 9.78 -3.14
C PRO A 82 14.41 9.35 -4.08
N GLU A 83 14.66 9.36 -5.39
CA GLU A 83 13.72 8.90 -6.40
C GLU A 83 13.45 7.40 -6.30
N ASP A 84 14.49 6.58 -6.11
CA ASP A 84 14.36 5.13 -5.88
C ASP A 84 13.55 4.85 -4.60
N TRP A 85 13.84 5.60 -3.52
CA TRP A 85 13.11 5.47 -2.26
C TRP A 85 11.63 5.81 -2.42
N LEU A 86 11.31 6.89 -3.14
CA LEU A 86 9.92 7.32 -3.33
C LEU A 86 9.16 6.29 -4.17
N HIS A 87 9.77 5.83 -5.28
CA HIS A 87 9.18 4.82 -6.15
C HIS A 87 8.90 3.53 -5.37
N PHE A 88 9.91 3.01 -4.66
CA PHE A 88 9.76 1.81 -3.85
C PHE A 88 8.70 1.99 -2.75
N THR A 89 8.71 3.11 -2.05
CA THR A 89 7.75 3.37 -0.96
C THR A 89 6.32 3.37 -1.51
N ILE A 90 6.06 4.03 -2.63
CA ILE A 90 4.72 4.02 -3.26
C ILE A 90 4.35 2.61 -3.72
N ALA A 91 5.28 1.87 -4.32
CA ALA A 91 5.03 0.48 -4.72
C ALA A 91 4.68 -0.41 -3.52
N ALA A 92 5.41 -0.30 -2.41
CA ALA A 92 5.13 -1.04 -1.18
C ALA A 92 3.81 -0.64 -0.52
N LEU A 93 3.42 0.63 -0.59
CA LEU A 93 2.13 1.10 -0.08
C LEU A 93 0.95 0.53 -0.88
N CYS A 94 1.12 0.39 -2.20
CA CYS A 94 0.05 -0.04 -3.09
C CYS A 94 0.08 -1.53 -3.42
N HIS A 95 1.07 -2.30 -2.97
CA HIS A 95 1.27 -3.68 -3.45
C HIS A 95 0.06 -4.61 -3.24
N ASP A 96 -0.71 -4.37 -2.16
CA ASP A 96 -1.88 -5.15 -1.80
C ASP A 96 -3.21 -4.40 -2.04
N ILE A 97 -3.17 -3.20 -2.64
CA ILE A 97 -4.40 -2.40 -2.84
C ILE A 97 -5.40 -3.13 -3.76
N GLY A 98 -4.90 -3.94 -4.70
CA GLY A 98 -5.71 -4.76 -5.58
C GLY A 98 -6.34 -5.98 -4.90
N TYR A 99 -6.25 -6.15 -3.58
CA TYR A 99 -7.13 -7.06 -2.84
C TYR A 99 -8.53 -6.46 -2.61
N VAL A 100 -8.65 -5.14 -2.59
CA VAL A 100 -9.89 -4.47 -2.19
C VAL A 100 -10.97 -4.65 -3.26
N LYS A 101 -12.10 -5.29 -2.94
CA LYS A 101 -13.30 -5.29 -3.79
C LYS A 101 -13.85 -3.86 -3.94
N GLY A 102 -14.30 -3.50 -5.14
CA GLY A 102 -14.93 -2.20 -5.42
C GLY A 102 -13.94 -1.09 -5.79
N ILE A 103 -12.63 -1.38 -5.87
CA ILE A 103 -11.61 -0.39 -6.21
C ILE A 103 -11.46 -0.20 -7.72
N CYS A 104 -11.70 -1.25 -8.51
CA CYS A 104 -11.57 -1.19 -9.97
C CYS A 104 -12.88 -0.72 -10.61
N ARG A 105 -12.80 0.02 -11.72
CA ARG A 105 -13.98 0.55 -12.43
C ARG A 105 -14.98 -0.52 -12.90
N LEU A 106 -14.49 -1.72 -13.19
CA LEU A 106 -15.30 -2.85 -13.65
C LEU A 106 -15.84 -3.72 -12.50
N ASP A 107 -15.52 -3.39 -11.25
CA ASP A 107 -16.11 -4.07 -10.09
C ASP A 107 -17.60 -3.73 -9.99
N ASN A 108 -18.40 -4.75 -9.70
CA ASN A 108 -19.83 -4.68 -9.50
C ASN A 108 -20.22 -5.57 -8.31
N ASP A 109 -20.32 -4.96 -7.13
CA ASP A 109 -20.66 -5.65 -5.88
C ASP A 109 -22.04 -6.31 -5.92
N ALA A 110 -23.01 -5.71 -6.63
CA ALA A 110 -24.37 -6.23 -6.72
C ALA A 110 -24.42 -7.56 -7.48
N GLU A 111 -23.63 -7.69 -8.54
CA GLU A 111 -23.48 -8.92 -9.34
C GLU A 111 -22.33 -9.80 -8.85
N ARG A 112 -21.54 -9.32 -7.88
CA ARG A 112 -20.34 -9.96 -7.33
C ARG A 112 -19.28 -10.26 -8.40
N LEU A 113 -19.18 -9.39 -9.38
CA LEU A 113 -18.18 -9.43 -10.45
C LEU A 113 -17.06 -8.45 -10.11
N TYR A 114 -15.82 -8.91 -10.14
CA TYR A 114 -14.66 -8.10 -9.83
C TYR A 114 -13.65 -8.17 -10.96
N ALA A 115 -13.07 -7.04 -11.34
CA ALA A 115 -12.09 -6.94 -12.40
C ALA A 115 -10.91 -7.87 -12.09
N SER A 116 -10.40 -8.57 -13.10
CA SER A 116 -9.18 -9.37 -12.95
C SER A 116 -7.90 -8.54 -13.15
N GLY A 117 -8.03 -7.25 -13.46
CA GLY A 117 -6.92 -6.37 -13.84
C GLY A 117 -6.44 -6.51 -15.29
N VAL A 118 -6.91 -7.52 -16.03
CA VAL A 118 -6.42 -7.85 -17.38
C VAL A 118 -7.50 -7.62 -18.42
N GLY A 119 -7.43 -6.46 -19.09
CA GLY A 119 -8.46 -6.01 -20.04
C GLY A 119 -9.82 -5.86 -19.34
N ASP A 120 -10.89 -6.25 -20.02
CA ASP A 120 -12.25 -6.14 -19.47
C ASP A 120 -12.71 -7.42 -18.73
N ARG A 121 -11.77 -8.29 -18.34
CA ARG A 121 -12.09 -9.57 -17.70
C ARG A 121 -12.53 -9.34 -16.25
N CYS A 122 -13.58 -10.05 -15.85
CA CYS A 122 -14.07 -10.08 -14.47
C CYS A 122 -14.18 -11.51 -13.96
N ILE A 123 -14.10 -11.67 -12.65
CA ILE A 123 -14.28 -12.93 -11.93
C ILE A 123 -15.48 -12.81 -11.00
N ALA A 124 -16.25 -13.90 -10.88
CA ALA A 124 -17.39 -13.96 -9.97
C ALA A 124 -16.96 -14.57 -8.64
N LEU A 125 -17.25 -13.91 -7.52
CA LEU A 125 -17.00 -14.46 -6.19
C LEU A 125 -18.30 -14.88 -5.50
N PRO A 126 -18.34 -16.01 -4.76
CA PRO A 126 -19.52 -16.40 -3.97
C PRO A 126 -19.70 -15.51 -2.74
N THR A 127 -20.91 -15.40 -2.17
CA THR A 127 -21.23 -14.50 -1.03
C THR A 127 -20.32 -14.65 0.19
N SER A 128 -19.83 -15.86 0.44
CA SER A 128 -18.93 -16.17 1.54
C SER A 128 -17.46 -15.81 1.30
N ALA A 129 -17.11 -15.34 0.10
CA ALA A 129 -15.74 -14.98 -0.25
C ALA A 129 -15.36 -13.60 0.28
N THR A 130 -14.17 -13.54 0.88
CA THR A 130 -13.48 -12.30 1.24
C THR A 130 -12.59 -11.82 0.09
N ASP A 131 -12.08 -10.60 0.20
CA ASP A 131 -11.08 -9.94 -0.63
C ASP A 131 -9.85 -10.83 -0.83
N ALA A 132 -9.50 -11.67 0.15
CA ALA A 132 -8.42 -12.65 0.02
C ALA A 132 -8.62 -13.64 -1.15
N SER A 133 -9.83 -13.75 -1.71
CA SER A 133 -10.09 -14.55 -2.91
C SER A 133 -9.50 -13.93 -4.18
N LEU A 134 -9.07 -12.67 -4.12
CA LEU A 134 -8.46 -11.92 -5.21
C LEU A 134 -6.93 -12.06 -5.25
N THR A 135 -6.31 -12.90 -4.41
CA THR A 135 -4.87 -13.21 -4.45
C THR A 135 -4.34 -13.48 -5.87
N PRO A 136 -5.02 -14.21 -6.76
CA PRO A 136 -4.49 -14.45 -8.10
C PRO A 136 -4.48 -13.22 -9.03
N TYR A 137 -5.15 -12.13 -8.63
CA TYR A 137 -5.43 -10.96 -9.48
C TYR A 137 -4.92 -9.65 -8.88
N HIS A 138 -4.61 -9.60 -7.59
CA HIS A 138 -4.33 -8.35 -6.86
C HIS A 138 -3.19 -7.50 -7.43
N VAL A 139 -2.24 -8.09 -8.15
CA VAL A 139 -1.13 -7.35 -8.77
C VAL A 139 -1.58 -6.61 -10.03
N ASP A 140 -2.48 -7.21 -10.81
CA ASP A 140 -2.98 -6.61 -12.06
C ASP A 140 -4.13 -5.62 -11.82
N ARG A 141 -4.84 -5.74 -10.68
CA ARG A 141 -5.98 -4.91 -10.27
C ARG A 141 -5.56 -3.56 -9.71
#